data_AF-L8JKD7-F1
#
_entry.id   AF-L8JKD7-F1
#
_cell.length_a   1.000
_cell.length_b   1.000
_cell.length_c   1.000
_cell.angle_alpha   90.00
_cell.angle_beta   90.00
_cell.angle_gamma   90.00
#
_symmetry.space_group_name_H-M   'P 1'
#
loop_
_entity.id
_entity.type
_entity.pdbx_description
1 polymer ?
#
loop_
_entity_poly.entity_id
_entity_poly.type
_entity_poly.pdbx_seq_one_letter_code
_entity_poly.pdbx_strand_id
1 'polypeptide(L)' 'MATELDALLPELKEFSIPDVPFKVVDPVELPNQTRKAFDEFMTDASTPAAFCVYSHDYSRFCHMVRSGEITIE' A
#
# COMPACT_ATOMS: atom_id res chain seq x y z
N MET A 1 17.03 -5.94 12.45
CA MET A 1 17.36 -4.87 11.49
C MET A 1 16.13 -4.68 10.62
N ALA A 2 15.30 -3.69 10.94
CA ALA A 2 14.08 -3.35 10.22
C ALA A 2 14.38 -2.08 9.41
N THR A 3 15.06 -2.23 8.29
CA THR A 3 15.59 -1.08 7.51
C THR A 3 15.25 -1.13 6.03
N GLU A 4 15.05 -2.32 5.46
CA GLU A 4 14.61 -2.44 4.07
C GLU A 4 13.10 -2.25 3.96
N LEU A 5 12.32 -2.89 4.84
CA LEU A 5 10.86 -2.75 4.89
C LEU A 5 10.41 -1.31 5.17
N ASP A 6 11.05 -0.60 6.09
CA ASP A 6 10.68 0.79 6.42
C ASP A 6 11.08 1.77 5.31
N ALA A 7 12.07 1.44 4.48
CA ALA A 7 12.38 2.19 3.26
C ALA A 7 11.37 1.89 2.12
N LEU A 8 10.84 0.66 2.10
CA LEU A 8 9.85 0.21 1.13
C LEU A 8 8.42 0.65 1.49
N LEU A 9 8.12 0.83 2.78
CA LEU A 9 6.81 1.18 3.30
C LEU A 9 6.87 2.58 3.96
N PRO A 10 7.08 3.65 3.17
CA PRO A 10 7.07 4.98 3.73
C PRO A 10 5.71 5.31 4.33
N GLU A 11 5.70 6.20 5.33
CA GLU A 11 4.46 6.78 5.85
C GLU A 11 3.84 7.65 4.76
N LEU A 12 2.86 7.08 4.05
CA LEU A 12 2.08 7.81 3.07
C LEU A 12 1.14 8.80 3.75
N LYS A 13 0.95 9.96 3.12
CA LYS A 13 0.04 10.96 3.64
C LYS A 13 -1.41 10.51 3.45
N GLU A 14 -2.07 10.17 4.54
CA GLU A 14 -3.49 9.84 4.51
C GLU A 14 -4.34 11.10 4.27
N PHE A 15 -5.30 11.01 3.36
CA PHE A 15 -6.31 12.03 3.14
C PHE A 15 -7.70 11.43 3.10
N SER A 16 -8.69 12.21 3.51
CA SER A 16 -10.10 11.82 3.43
C SER A 16 -10.72 12.42 2.18
N ILE A 17 -11.34 11.57 1.36
CA ILE A 17 -12.18 12.01 0.24
C ILE A 17 -13.61 12.12 0.77
N PRO A 18 -14.35 13.21 0.49
CA PRO A 18 -15.68 13.45 1.05
C PRO A 18 -16.74 12.40 0.71
N ASP A 19 -16.50 11.58 -0.32
CA ASP A 19 -17.41 10.51 -0.76
C ASP A 19 -17.12 9.15 -0.11
N VAL A 20 -15.96 8.98 0.54
CA VAL A 20 -15.59 7.73 1.22
C VAL A 20 -15.43 7.94 2.73
N PRO A 21 -16.03 7.08 3.56
CA PRO A 21 -15.91 7.17 5.01
C PRO A 21 -14.52 6.75 5.52
N PHE A 22 -13.69 6.16 4.66
CA PHE A 22 -12.35 5.69 4.98
C PHE A 22 -11.28 6.63 4.44
N LYS A 23 -10.17 6.72 5.17
CA LYS A 23 -8.98 7.42 4.70
C LYS A 23 -8.36 6.65 3.54
N VAL A 24 -7.83 7.40 2.58
CA VAL A 24 -7.07 6.89 1.45
C VAL A 24 -5.67 7.46 1.47
N VAL A 25 -4.76 6.78 0.80
CA VAL A 25 -3.36 7.17 0.60
C VAL A 25 -3.05 7.10 -0.89
N ASP A 26 -2.07 7.90 -1.31
CA ASP A 26 -1.64 7.92 -2.70
C ASP A 26 -0.51 6.89 -2.91
N PRO A 27 -0.72 5.81 -3.67
CA PRO A 27 0.31 4.80 -3.93
C PRO A 27 1.41 5.33 -4.88
N VAL A 28 1.26 6.55 -5.41
CA VAL A 28 2.26 7.21 -6.26
C VAL A 28 3.50 7.62 -5.45
N GLU A 29 3.34 7.90 -4.15
CA GLU A 29 4.48 8.19 -3.27
C GLU A 29 5.21 6.92 -2.81
N LEU A 30 4.69 5.73 -3.15
CA LEU A 30 5.38 4.47 -2.87
C LEU A 30 6.55 4.25 -3.84
N PRO A 31 7.66 3.68 -3.36
CA PRO A 31 8.70 3.21 -4.24
C PRO A 31 8.16 2.15 -5.21
N ASN A 32 8.67 2.15 -6.45
CA ASN A 32 8.17 1.28 -7.52
C ASN A 32 8.12 -0.20 -7.15
N GLN A 33 9.06 -0.69 -6.33
CA GLN A 33 9.05 -2.09 -5.84
C GLN A 33 7.80 -2.38 -5.01
N THR A 34 7.55 -1.57 -3.97
CA THR A 34 6.35 -1.70 -3.11
C THR A 34 5.08 -1.49 -3.89
N ARG A 35 5.05 -0.48 -4.77
CA ARG A 35 3.89 -0.20 -5.61
C ARG A 35 3.56 -1.39 -6.51
N LYS A 36 4.56 -2.04 -7.08
CA LYS A 36 4.37 -3.23 -7.94
C LYS A 36 3.85 -4.42 -7.13
N ALA A 37 4.46 -4.72 -5.99
CA ALA A 37 3.97 -5.79 -5.11
C ALA A 37 2.55 -5.51 -4.58
N PHE A 38 2.23 -4.25 -4.31
CA PHE A 38 0.89 -3.81 -3.90
C PHE A 38 -0.12 -3.92 -5.05
N ASP A 39 0.28 -3.55 -6.26
CA ASP A 39 -0.54 -3.68 -7.47
C ASP A 39 -0.81 -5.15 -7.79
N GLU A 40 0.16 -6.06 -7.59
CA GLU A 40 -0.04 -7.51 -7.70
C GLU A 40 -1.00 -8.03 -6.60
N PHE A 41 -0.85 -7.55 -5.36
CA PHE A 41 -1.77 -7.87 -4.27
C PHE A 41 -3.21 -7.37 -4.55
N MET A 42 -3.35 -6.17 -5.12
CA MET A 42 -4.63 -5.59 -5.51
C MET A 42 -5.21 -6.15 -6.81
N THR A 43 -4.37 -6.66 -7.72
CA THR A 43 -4.79 -7.27 -8.99
C THR A 43 -5.66 -8.51 -8.72
N ASP A 44 -5.31 -9.30 -7.72
CA ASP A 44 -6.17 -10.40 -7.26
C ASP A 44 -7.51 -9.87 -6.70
N ALA A 45 -7.46 -8.67 -6.11
CA ALA A 45 -8.60 -7.97 -5.55
C ALA A 45 -9.36 -7.11 -6.58
N SER A 46 -9.57 -7.53 -7.84
CA SER A 46 -10.61 -7.00 -8.78
C SER A 46 -10.92 -5.49 -8.75
N THR A 47 -9.94 -4.61 -8.45
CA THR A 47 -10.21 -3.17 -8.29
C THR A 47 -9.42 -2.41 -9.36
N PRO A 48 -10.10 -1.68 -10.26
CA PRO A 48 -9.43 -0.97 -11.34
C PRO A 48 -8.54 0.13 -10.78
N ALA A 49 -7.22 -0.04 -10.91
CA ALA A 49 -6.13 0.93 -10.75
C ALA A 49 -6.59 2.26 -10.12
N ALA A 50 -6.95 2.21 -8.83
CA ALA A 50 -7.46 3.39 -8.16
C ALA A 50 -6.29 4.34 -7.95
N PHE A 51 -6.45 5.59 -8.40
CA PHE A 51 -5.48 6.66 -8.20
C PHE A 51 -5.09 6.84 -6.73
N CYS A 52 -5.94 6.39 -5.80
CA CYS A 52 -5.76 6.44 -4.36
C CYS A 52 -6.32 5.15 -3.74
N VAL A 53 -5.61 4.59 -2.77
CA VAL A 53 -5.89 3.29 -2.16
C VAL A 53 -6.30 3.48 -0.71
N TYR A 54 -7.12 2.61 -0.14
CA TYR A 54 -7.51 2.78 1.26
C TYR A 54 -6.29 2.62 2.18
N SER A 55 -6.18 3.49 3.18
CA SER A 55 -5.11 3.40 4.17
C SER A 55 -5.19 2.10 4.97
N HIS A 56 -6.38 1.52 5.06
CA HIS A 56 -6.61 0.20 5.65
C HIS A 56 -5.99 -0.93 4.82
N ASP A 57 -6.19 -0.96 3.50
CA ASP A 57 -5.55 -1.94 2.61
C ASP A 57 -4.04 -1.80 2.62
N TYR A 58 -3.53 -0.56 2.63
CA TYR A 58 -2.10 -0.29 2.76
C TYR A 58 -1.54 -0.77 4.11
N SER A 59 -2.25 -0.54 5.22
CA SER A 59 -1.86 -1.03 6.54
C SER A 59 -1.84 -2.56 6.59
N ARG A 60 -2.84 -3.20 5.97
CA ARG A 60 -2.92 -4.65 5.86
C ARG A 60 -1.75 -5.21 5.06
N PHE A 61 -1.45 -4.60 3.91
CA PHE A 61 -0.29 -4.95 3.10
C PHE A 61 1.02 -4.79 3.88
N CYS A 62 1.25 -3.64 4.50
CA CYS A 62 2.41 -3.40 5.36
C CYS A 62 2.57 -4.50 6.43
N HIS A 63 1.47 -4.95 7.03
CA HIS A 63 1.49 -6.06 7.97
C HIS A 63 1.90 -7.39 7.32
N MET A 64 1.34 -7.74 6.15
CA MET A 64 1.70 -8.96 5.42
C MET A 64 3.16 -8.96 4.96
N VAL A 65 3.67 -7.82 4.49
CA VAL A 65 5.08 -7.70 4.09
C VAL A 65 5.98 -7.83 5.32
N ARG A 66 5.64 -7.19 6.44
CA ARG A 66 6.38 -7.34 7.70
C ARG A 66 6.33 -8.76 8.27
N SER A 67 5.23 -9.48 8.05
CA SER A 67 5.10 -10.91 8.40
C SER A 67 5.83 -11.84 7.45
N GLY A 68 6.29 -11.36 6.29
CA GLY A 68 6.95 -12.17 5.25
C GLY A 68 5.98 -12.97 4.37
N GLU A 69 4.68 -12.64 4.40
CA GLU A 69 3.68 -13.19 3.47
C GLU A 69 3.81 -12.58 2.07
N ILE A 70 4.22 -11.31 2.01
CA ILE A 70 4.46 -10.60 0.75
C ILE A 70 5.92 -10.20 0.70
N THR A 71 6.63 -10.67 -0.33
CA THR A 71 8.01 -10.27 -0.60
C THR A 71 8.01 -9.13 -1.60
N ILE A 72 8.65 -8.03 -1.23
CA ILE A 72 8.90 -6.91 -2.14
C ILE A 72 10.33 -7.11 -2.68
N GLU A 73 10.44 -7.50 -3.96
CA GLU A 73 11.71 -7.69 -4.69
C GLU A 73 12.03 -6.53 -5.63
#